data_AF-A0A1X7VS42-F1
#
_entry.id   AF-A0A1X7VS42-F1
#
_cell.length_a   1.000
_cell.length_b   1.000
_cell.length_c   1.000
_cell.angle_alpha   90.00
_cell.angle_beta   90.00
_cell.angle_gamma   90.00
#
_symmetry.space_group_name_H-M   'P 1'
#
loop_
_entity.id
_entity.type
_entity.pdbx_description
1 polymer ?
#
loop_
_entity_poly.entity_id
_entity_poly.type
_entity_poly.pdbx_seq_one_letter_code
_entity_poly.pdbx_strand_id
1 'polypeptide(L)'
;MANEWDMYFSSVSQFLIDSERQFGVCNERYTHYVLEQLDYIEETVTALMRALSRAWLHQLCFQLSQLLTCVRSLKSQWEDYSDNIVRFIGIGCHSIHTGVAGRPRFDVRKEELEYLKSLSFSLSEIAALVGISRSTLYRRTLELDLADDPTTVISDDDLRFYNRHADCYTGC
;
A
#
# COMPACT_ATOMS: atom_id res chain seq x y z
N MET A 1 -31.96 -5.87 7.98
CA MET A 1 -31.37 -4.95 8.97
C MET A 1 -31.81 -3.50 8.81
N ALA A 2 -31.52 -2.75 7.74
CA ALA A 2 -32.00 -1.35 7.62
C ALA A 2 -33.55 -1.23 7.73
N ASN A 3 -34.27 -2.09 6.99
CA ASN A 3 -35.74 -2.08 6.99
C ASN A 3 -36.42 -2.48 8.32
N GLU A 4 -35.74 -3.22 9.21
CA GLU A 4 -36.37 -3.71 10.45
C GLU A 4 -36.42 -2.61 11.51
N TRP A 5 -35.38 -1.79 11.58
CA TRP A 5 -35.34 -0.61 12.45
C TRP A 5 -36.32 0.46 11.99
N ASP A 6 -36.41 0.70 10.68
CA ASP A 6 -37.36 1.66 10.12
C ASP A 6 -38.81 1.27 10.42
N MET A 7 -39.14 -0.03 10.33
CA MET A 7 -40.47 -0.55 10.72
C MET A 7 -40.74 -0.38 12.22
N TYR A 8 -39.76 -0.66 13.09
CA TYR A 8 -39.90 -0.49 14.53
C TYR A 8 -40.09 0.98 14.93
N PHE A 9 -39.29 1.91 14.39
CA PHE A 9 -39.46 3.33 14.70
C PHE A 9 -40.76 3.90 14.13
N SER A 10 -41.22 3.39 12.98
CA SER A 10 -42.52 3.74 12.43
C SER A 10 -43.67 3.26 13.31
N SER A 11 -43.58 2.05 13.88
CA SER A 11 -44.63 1.53 14.78
C SER A 11 -44.66 2.27 16.11
N VAL A 12 -43.50 2.61 16.68
CA VAL A 12 -43.40 3.46 17.88
C VAL A 12 -44.01 4.83 17.63
N SER A 13 -43.66 5.48 16.51
CA SER A 13 -44.22 6.78 16.14
C SER A 13 -45.75 6.74 16.00
N GLN A 14 -46.28 5.73 15.30
CA GLN A 14 -47.72 5.55 15.14
C GLN A 14 -48.42 5.32 16.48
N PHE A 15 -47.84 4.48 17.35
CA PHE A 15 -48.35 4.23 18.70
C PHE A 15 -48.40 5.52 19.55
N LEU A 16 -47.37 6.37 19.50
CA LEU A 16 -47.35 7.63 20.24
C LEU A 16 -48.43 8.60 19.74
N ILE A 17 -48.60 8.71 18.41
CA ILE A 17 -49.65 9.54 17.79
C ILE A 17 -51.05 9.07 18.21
N ASP A 18 -51.29 7.76 18.20
CA ASP A 18 -52.58 7.19 18.58
C ASP A 18 -52.85 7.32 20.09
N SER A 19 -51.81 7.20 20.91
CA SER A 19 -51.90 7.40 22.36
C SER A 19 -52.20 8.85 22.73
N GLU A 20 -51.57 9.82 22.05
CA GLU A 20 -51.84 11.26 22.24
C GLU A 20 -53.28 11.60 21.88
N ARG A 21 -53.80 11.06 20.76
CA ARG A 21 -55.19 11.27 20.33
C ARG A 21 -56.22 10.76 21.34
N GLN A 22 -55.88 9.70 22.07
CA GLN A 22 -56.77 9.06 23.03
C GLN A 22 -56.58 9.59 24.46
N PHE A 23 -55.64 10.50 24.68
CA PHE A 23 -55.34 11.08 25.98
C PHE A 23 -56.56 11.82 26.55
N GLY A 24 -56.95 11.47 27.78
CA GLY A 24 -58.10 12.07 28.48
C GLY A 24 -59.48 11.56 28.07
N VAL A 25 -59.58 10.68 27.08
CA VAL A 25 -60.86 10.12 26.58
C VAL A 25 -60.90 8.59 26.62
N CYS A 26 -59.78 7.94 26.97
CA CYS A 26 -59.64 6.49 27.01
C CYS A 26 -60.05 5.88 28.36
N ASN A 27 -60.19 4.54 28.38
CA ASN A 27 -60.50 3.79 29.59
C ASN A 27 -59.24 3.45 30.40
N GLU A 28 -59.44 3.04 31.65
CA GLU A 28 -58.36 2.70 32.59
C GLU A 28 -57.43 1.60 32.05
N ARG A 29 -57.99 0.58 31.38
CA ARG A 29 -57.20 -0.53 30.81
C ARG A 29 -56.26 -0.06 29.69
N TYR A 30 -56.75 0.82 28.82
CA TYR A 30 -55.94 1.42 27.77
C TYR A 30 -54.86 2.34 28.36
N THR A 31 -55.19 3.08 29.42
CA THR A 31 -54.21 3.92 30.15
C THR A 31 -53.07 3.08 30.72
N HIS A 32 -53.38 1.94 31.37
CA HIS A 32 -52.35 1.00 31.86
C HIS A 32 -51.50 0.41 30.73
N TYR A 33 -52.13 0.00 29.62
CA TYR A 33 -51.41 -0.49 28.45
C TYR A 33 -50.46 0.56 27.88
N VAL A 34 -50.91 1.81 27.74
CA VAL A 34 -50.06 2.89 27.22
C VAL A 34 -48.86 3.16 28.13
N LEU A 35 -49.07 3.18 29.46
CA LEU A 35 -47.98 3.35 30.42
C LEU A 35 -46.93 2.23 30.31
N GLU A 36 -47.37 0.97 30.27
CA GLU A 36 -46.47 -0.19 30.13
C GLU A 36 -45.67 -0.14 28.81
N GLN A 37 -46.29 0.29 27.72
CA GLN A 37 -45.59 0.45 26.44
C GLN A 37 -44.60 1.62 26.46
N LEU A 38 -44.93 2.73 27.13
CA LEU A 38 -44.02 3.87 27.28
C LEU A 38 -42.80 3.49 28.13
N ASP A 39 -42.99 2.76 29.22
CA ASP A 39 -41.88 2.23 30.05
C ASP A 39 -40.96 1.34 29.21
N TYR A 40 -41.52 0.44 28.39
CA TYR A 40 -40.73 -0.42 27.50
C TYR A 40 -39.93 0.38 26.44
N ILE A 41 -40.53 1.42 25.87
CA ILE A 41 -39.87 2.30 24.90
C ILE A 41 -38.73 3.06 25.60
N GLU A 42 -38.95 3.59 26.79
CA GLU A 42 -37.93 4.30 27.57
C GLU A 42 -36.73 3.39 27.89
N GLU A 43 -36.99 2.17 28.38
CA GLU A 43 -35.96 1.18 28.66
C GLU A 43 -35.15 0.83 27.40
N THR A 44 -35.84 0.63 26.28
CA THR A 44 -35.22 0.27 24.99
C THR A 44 -34.36 1.41 24.46
N VAL A 45 -34.85 2.65 24.45
CA VAL A 45 -34.09 3.83 24.02
C VAL A 45 -32.87 4.04 24.92
N THR A 46 -33.02 3.86 26.22
CA THR A 46 -31.91 3.97 27.17
C THR A 46 -30.85 2.89 26.93
N ALA A 47 -31.26 1.65 26.63
CA ALA A 47 -30.35 0.56 26.27
C ALA A 47 -29.61 0.85 24.94
N LEU A 48 -30.31 1.33 23.93
CA LEU A 48 -29.72 1.75 22.64
C LEU A 48 -28.72 2.89 22.83
N MET A 49 -29.07 3.90 23.62
CA MET A 49 -28.18 5.01 23.96
C MET A 49 -26.92 4.49 24.65
N ARG A 50 -27.01 3.55 25.61
CA ARG A 50 -25.83 2.94 26.26
C ARG A 50 -24.98 2.13 25.28
N ALA A 51 -25.60 1.38 24.37
CA ALA A 51 -24.92 0.58 23.36
C ALA A 51 -24.15 1.46 22.35
N LEU A 52 -24.75 2.59 21.94
CA LEU A 52 -24.15 3.53 21.00
C LEU A 52 -23.10 4.46 21.63
N SER A 53 -23.26 4.82 22.91
CA SER A 53 -22.54 5.98 23.49
C SER A 53 -21.13 5.73 24.04
N ARG A 54 -20.62 4.50 24.22
CA ARG A 54 -19.34 4.32 24.94
C ARG A 54 -18.25 3.45 24.30
N ALA A 55 -18.57 2.33 23.67
CA ALA A 55 -17.52 1.44 23.17
C ALA A 55 -17.16 1.69 21.70
N TRP A 56 -18.17 1.89 20.86
CA TRP A 56 -17.99 1.92 19.40
C TRP A 56 -17.28 3.17 18.90
N LEU A 57 -17.62 4.35 19.43
CA LEU A 57 -16.97 5.59 18.99
C LEU A 57 -15.51 5.67 19.46
N HIS A 58 -15.22 5.32 20.71
CA HIS A 58 -13.84 5.33 21.21
C HIS A 58 -12.98 4.30 20.50
N GLN A 59 -13.50 3.08 20.27
CA GLN A 59 -12.79 2.04 19.54
C GLN A 59 -12.55 2.43 18.08
N LEU A 60 -13.55 2.99 17.40
CA LEU A 60 -13.40 3.47 16.03
C LEU A 60 -12.40 4.61 15.95
N CYS A 61 -12.45 5.60 16.84
CA CYS A 61 -11.47 6.69 16.90
C CYS A 61 -10.05 6.17 17.17
N PHE A 62 -9.90 5.19 18.06
CA PHE A 62 -8.62 4.56 18.35
C PHE A 62 -8.06 3.82 17.13
N GLN A 63 -8.88 3.01 16.46
CA GLN A 63 -8.49 2.29 15.24
C GLN A 63 -8.15 3.24 14.09
N LEU A 64 -8.94 4.30 13.89
CA LEU A 64 -8.65 5.33 12.90
C LEU A 64 -7.35 6.08 13.21
N SER A 65 -7.04 6.33 14.50
CA SER A 65 -5.79 6.97 14.92
C SER A 65 -4.57 6.06 14.69
N GLN A 66 -4.70 4.76 14.95
CA GLN A 66 -3.67 3.78 14.64
C GLN A 66 -3.42 3.67 13.13
N LEU A 67 -4.49 3.59 12.34
CA LEU A 67 -4.39 3.55 10.88
C LEU A 67 -3.71 4.82 10.35
N LEU A 68 -4.12 6.00 10.83
CA LEU A 68 -3.51 7.27 10.44
C LEU A 68 -2.01 7.32 10.79
N THR A 69 -1.63 6.78 11.94
CA THR A 69 -0.21 6.70 12.34
C THR A 69 0.57 5.79 11.40
N CYS A 70 0.04 4.60 11.08
CA CYS A 70 0.65 3.67 10.15
C CYS A 70 0.83 4.28 8.76
N VAL A 71 -0.21 4.93 8.22
CA VAL A 71 -0.16 5.62 6.92
C VAL A 71 0.88 6.74 6.91
N ARG A 72 0.97 7.53 7.98
CA ARG A 72 1.96 8.61 8.10
C ARG A 72 3.39 8.07 8.17
N SER A 73 3.63 7.02 8.95
CA SER A 73 4.94 6.37 9.04
C SER A 73 5.36 5.78 7.70
N LEU A 74 4.45 5.08 7.02
CA LEU A 74 4.72 4.51 5.70
C LEU A 74 5.04 5.61 4.69
N LYS A 75 4.24 6.67 4.65
CA LYS A 75 4.50 7.83 3.77
C LYS A 75 5.89 8.42 4.02
N SER A 76 6.26 8.66 5.28
CA SER A 76 7.58 9.20 5.62
C SER A 76 8.73 8.29 5.19
N GLN A 77 8.56 6.96 5.30
CA GLN A 77 9.56 6.00 4.82
C GLN A 77 9.71 6.04 3.30
N TRP A 78 8.61 6.18 2.56
CA TRP A 78 8.65 6.30 1.11
C TRP A 78 9.23 7.65 0.65
N GLU A 79 8.97 8.74 1.37
CA GLU A 79 9.59 10.04 1.11
C GLU A 79 11.11 9.98 1.31
N ASP A 80 11.58 9.40 2.42
CA ASP A 80 13.02 9.19 2.66
C ASP A 80 13.65 8.24 1.62
N TYR A 81 12.96 7.17 1.26
CA TYR A 81 13.41 6.26 0.20
C TYR A 81 13.53 6.95 -1.16
N SER A 82 12.54 7.76 -1.53
CA SER A 82 12.56 8.54 -2.77
C SER A 82 13.72 9.52 -2.80
N ASP A 83 13.95 10.26 -1.71
CA ASP A 83 15.05 11.22 -1.61
C ASP A 83 16.41 10.52 -1.71
N ASN A 84 16.54 9.34 -1.12
CA ASN A 84 17.75 8.52 -1.20
C ASN A 84 17.98 7.94 -2.60
N ILE A 85 16.93 7.45 -3.28
CA ILE A 85 17.02 7.04 -4.69
C ILE A 85 17.46 8.21 -5.56
N VAL A 86 16.83 9.38 -5.43
CA VAL A 86 17.16 10.54 -6.27
C VAL A 86 18.60 10.98 -6.03
N ARG A 87 19.09 10.94 -4.78
CA ARG A 87 20.51 11.17 -4.48
C ARG A 87 21.43 10.13 -5.10
N PHE A 88 21.00 8.87 -5.16
CA PHE A 88 21.79 7.78 -5.72
C PHE A 88 21.82 7.82 -7.27
N ILE A 89 20.68 8.08 -7.91
CA ILE A 89 20.55 8.20 -9.37
C ILE A 89 21.12 9.53 -9.88
N GLY A 90 21.03 10.61 -9.09
CA GLY A 90 21.59 11.93 -9.40
C GLY A 90 23.12 11.96 -9.52
N ILE A 91 23.80 10.89 -9.07
CA ILE A 91 25.18 10.60 -9.44
C ILE A 91 25.13 9.82 -10.76
N GLY A 92 24.78 10.52 -11.85
CA GLY A 92 24.92 9.92 -13.18
C GLY A 92 26.34 9.39 -13.33
N CYS A 93 26.49 8.14 -13.79
CA CYS A 93 27.78 7.46 -13.85
C CYS A 93 28.81 8.34 -14.60
N HIS A 94 29.73 8.94 -13.86
CA HIS A 94 30.71 9.86 -14.44
C HIS A 94 31.63 9.07 -15.36
N SER A 95 31.78 9.55 -16.59
CA SER A 95 32.74 8.96 -17.52
C SER A 95 34.13 9.49 -17.18
N ILE A 96 35.01 8.59 -16.75
CA ILE A 96 36.41 8.94 -16.48
C ILE A 96 37.15 8.97 -17.83
N HIS A 97 37.65 10.15 -18.19
CA HIS A 97 38.55 10.31 -19.33
C HIS A 97 39.94 9.77 -18.94
N THR A 98 40.32 8.64 -19.52
CA THR A 98 41.59 7.95 -19.22
C THR A 98 42.78 8.46 -20.03
N GLY A 99 42.58 9.40 -20.96
CA GLY A 99 43.64 9.93 -21.84
C GLY A 99 44.16 8.95 -22.90
N VAL A 100 43.55 7.75 -23.01
CA VAL A 100 43.91 6.70 -23.97
C VAL A 100 42.82 6.61 -25.05
N ALA A 101 43.19 6.32 -26.30
CA ALA A 101 42.21 6.07 -27.36
C ALA A 101 41.31 4.86 -27.00
N GLY A 102 40.00 5.09 -26.86
CA GLY A 102 39.02 4.07 -26.47
C GLY A 102 37.73 4.65 -25.90
N ARG A 103 36.74 3.78 -25.61
CA ARG A 103 35.47 4.18 -24.98
C ARG A 103 35.72 4.62 -23.52
N PRO A 104 35.20 5.77 -23.05
CA PRO A 104 35.35 6.22 -21.66
C PRO A 104 34.92 5.15 -20.66
N ARG A 105 35.64 5.06 -19.53
CA ARG A 105 35.27 4.15 -18.45
C ARG A 105 34.12 4.75 -17.64
N PHE A 106 33.11 3.94 -17.37
CA PHE A 106 31.99 4.28 -16.49
C PHE A 106 32.42 4.07 -15.04
N ASP A 107 32.35 5.12 -14.21
CA ASP A 107 32.62 5.05 -12.78
C ASP A 107 31.39 4.57 -12.02
N VAL A 108 31.21 3.25 -11.94
CA VAL A 108 30.27 2.63 -11.00
C VAL A 108 31.09 2.16 -9.80
N ARG A 109 30.73 2.66 -8.62
CA ARG A 109 31.43 2.34 -7.35
C ARG A 109 30.99 0.97 -6.84
N LYS A 110 31.88 0.33 -6.07
CA LYS A 110 31.62 -1.01 -5.52
C LYS A 110 30.47 -0.98 -4.52
N GLU A 111 30.47 0.03 -3.66
CA GLU A 111 29.48 0.24 -2.60
C GLU A 111 28.07 0.45 -3.19
N GLU A 112 28.00 1.10 -4.36
CA GLU A 112 26.74 1.32 -5.08
C GLU A 112 26.14 0.00 -5.58
N LEU A 113 26.97 -0.87 -6.13
CA LEU A 113 26.53 -2.17 -6.63
C LEU A 113 26.13 -3.12 -5.52
N GLU A 114 26.87 -3.13 -4.42
CA GLU A 114 26.56 -3.92 -3.23
C GLU A 114 25.24 -3.46 -2.59
N TYR A 115 25.00 -2.16 -2.50
CA TYR A 115 23.74 -1.62 -2.00
C TYR A 115 22.55 -2.04 -2.87
N LEU A 116 22.64 -1.86 -4.18
CA LEU A 116 21.55 -2.24 -5.08
C LEU A 116 21.30 -3.76 -5.11
N LYS A 117 22.36 -4.57 -4.98
CA LYS A 117 22.24 -6.01 -4.79
C LYS A 117 21.55 -6.37 -3.47
N SER A 118 21.85 -5.65 -2.37
CA SER A 118 21.20 -5.88 -1.07
C SER A 118 19.70 -5.62 -1.10
N LEU A 119 19.25 -4.73 -1.99
CA LEU A 119 17.84 -4.45 -2.26
C LEU A 119 17.17 -5.46 -3.20
N SER A 120 17.85 -6.55 -3.57
CA SER A 120 17.37 -7.61 -4.47
C SER A 120 17.09 -7.16 -5.91
N PHE A 121 17.65 -6.02 -6.37
CA PHE A 121 17.58 -5.67 -7.78
C PHE A 121 18.42 -6.62 -8.63
N SER A 122 17.86 -7.07 -9.75
CA SER A 122 18.60 -7.80 -10.78
C SER A 122 19.62 -6.89 -11.48
N LEU A 123 20.67 -7.49 -12.05
CA LEU A 123 21.65 -6.74 -12.86
C LEU A 123 21.00 -5.92 -14.00
N SER A 124 19.84 -6.37 -14.49
CA SER A 124 19.06 -5.65 -15.51
C SER A 124 18.47 -4.36 -14.99
N GLU A 125 17.86 -4.42 -13.81
CA GLU A 125 17.25 -3.27 -13.14
C GLU A 125 18.34 -2.29 -12.70
N ILE A 126 19.46 -2.81 -12.18
CA ILE A 126 20.63 -2.00 -11.83
C ILE A 126 21.18 -1.27 -13.06
N ALA A 127 21.32 -1.95 -14.20
CA ALA A 127 21.83 -1.33 -15.42
C ALA A 127 20.91 -0.19 -15.90
N ALA A 128 19.59 -0.38 -15.82
CA ALA A 128 18.60 0.64 -16.13
C ALA A 128 18.68 1.83 -15.16
N LEU A 129 18.82 1.56 -13.85
CA LEU A 129 18.92 2.58 -12.80
C LEU A 129 20.19 3.43 -12.93
N VAL A 130 21.32 2.81 -13.27
CA VAL A 130 22.62 3.48 -13.44
C VAL A 130 22.75 4.14 -14.83
N GLY A 131 21.87 3.80 -15.77
CA GLY A 131 21.87 4.38 -17.12
C GLY A 131 22.98 3.83 -18.03
N ILE A 132 23.41 2.59 -17.82
CA ILE A 132 24.44 1.92 -18.63
C ILE A 132 23.92 0.60 -19.21
N SER A 133 24.59 0.06 -20.24
CA SER A 133 24.18 -1.24 -20.78
C SER A 133 24.45 -2.37 -19.76
N ARG A 134 23.60 -3.41 -19.76
CA ARG A 134 23.79 -4.62 -18.93
C ARG A 134 25.20 -5.22 -19.12
N SER A 135 25.71 -5.24 -20.34
CA SER A 135 27.08 -5.70 -20.66
C SER A 135 28.18 -4.85 -20.03
N THR A 136 27.97 -3.53 -19.93
CA THR A 136 28.92 -2.61 -19.29
C THR A 136 28.92 -2.83 -17.78
N LEU A 137 27.74 -3.00 -17.19
CA LEU A 137 27.58 -3.34 -15.77
C LEU A 137 28.24 -4.69 -15.44
N TYR A 138 28.00 -5.71 -16.26
CA TYR A 138 28.59 -7.05 -16.08
C TYR A 138 30.12 -7.04 -16.10
N ARG A 139 30.73 -6.33 -17.06
CA ARG A 139 32.19 -6.17 -17.09
C ARG A 139 32.69 -5.47 -15.82
N ARG A 140 31.96 -4.46 -15.34
CA ARG A 140 32.33 -3.72 -14.14
C ARG A 140 32.21 -4.55 -12.86
N THR A 141 31.21 -5.43 -12.77
CA THR A 141 31.09 -6.38 -11.64
C THR A 141 32.23 -7.40 -11.60
N LEU A 142 32.75 -7.82 -12.76
CA LEU A 142 33.94 -8.66 -12.84
C LEU A 142 35.20 -7.92 -12.38
N GLU A 143 35.36 -6.64 -12.77
CA GLU A 143 36.50 -5.81 -12.34
C GLU A 143 36.53 -5.56 -10.82
N LEU A 144 35.38 -5.57 -10.16
CA LEU A 144 35.22 -5.27 -8.73
C LEU A 144 35.15 -6.53 -7.83
N ASP A 145 35.31 -7.71 -8.44
CA ASP A 145 35.21 -9.02 -7.78
C ASP A 145 33.86 -9.21 -7.06
N LEU A 146 32.78 -8.69 -7.68
CA LEU A 146 31.40 -8.77 -7.18
C LEU A 146 30.58 -9.87 -7.89
N ALA A 147 31.26 -10.72 -8.67
CA ALA A 147 30.66 -11.78 -9.44
C ALA A 147 30.45 -13.02 -8.57
N ASP A 148 29.61 -12.90 -7.54
CA ASP A 148 29.14 -14.04 -6.76
C ASP A 148 27.75 -14.47 -7.25
N ASP A 149 27.73 -15.70 -7.76
CA ASP A 149 26.62 -16.57 -8.21
C ASP A 149 25.91 -16.28 -9.58
N PRO A 150 25.63 -17.32 -10.39
CA PRO A 150 25.23 -17.21 -11.79
C PRO A 150 23.71 -17.11 -11.88
N THR A 151 23.14 -15.93 -11.64
CA THR A 151 21.83 -15.62 -12.23
C THR A 151 21.99 -15.21 -13.69
N THR A 152 22.73 -16.00 -14.48
CA THR A 152 22.58 -15.97 -15.94
C THR A 152 21.31 -16.74 -16.28
N VAL A 153 20.16 -16.13 -15.99
CA VAL A 153 18.95 -16.45 -16.74
C VAL A 153 19.15 -15.81 -18.11
N ILE A 154 19.86 -16.51 -18.98
CA ILE A 154 19.76 -16.25 -20.42
C ILE A 154 18.31 -16.57 -20.77
N SER A 155 17.56 -15.54 -21.15
CA SER A 155 16.24 -15.75 -21.75
C SER A 155 16.43 -16.49 -23.07
N ASP A 156 15.51 -17.39 -23.44
CA ASP A 156 15.55 -18.09 -24.74
C ASP A 156 15.60 -17.12 -25.93
N ASP A 157 15.13 -15.89 -25.75
CA ASP A 157 15.25 -14.82 -26.75
C ASP A 157 16.70 -14.36 -26.96
N ASP A 158 17.54 -14.39 -25.92
CA ASP A 158 18.97 -14.03 -26.00
C ASP A 158 19.79 -15.14 -26.68
N LEU A 159 19.37 -16.41 -26.58
CA LEU A 159 19.98 -17.55 -27.31
C LEU A 159 19.85 -17.40 -28.84
N ARG A 160 18.79 -16.75 -29.32
CA ARG A 160 18.55 -16.52 -30.76
C ARG A 160 19.42 -15.41 -31.36
N PHE A 161 19.99 -14.53 -30.54
CA PHE A 161 20.91 -13.49 -30.99
C PHE A 161 22.33 -14.02 -31.17
N TYR A 162 22.79 -14.94 -30.32
CA TYR A 162 24.12 -15.54 -30.44
C TYR A 162 24.22 -16.53 -31.61
N ASN A 163 23.21 -17.37 -31.85
CA ASN A 163 23.25 -18.34 -32.95
C ASN A 163 23.18 -17.71 -34.35
N ARG A 164 22.64 -16.50 -34.51
CA ARG A 164 22.63 -15.79 -35.81
C ARG A 164 23.95 -15.09 -36.15
N HIS A 165 24.87 -14.94 -35.18
CA HIS A 165 26.19 -14.37 -35.42
C HIS A 165 27.28 -15.43 -35.64
N ALA A 166 27.02 -16.71 -35.35
CA ALA A 166 27.95 -17.81 -35.59
C ALA A 166 27.99 -18.23 -37.08
N ASP A 167 26.90 -18.04 -37.83
CA ASP A 167 26.81 -18.45 -39.24
C ASP A 167 27.40 -17.42 -40.24
N CYS A 168 27.95 -16.29 -39.75
CA CYS A 168 28.56 -15.26 -40.61
C CYS A 168 30.10 -15.25 -40.60
N TYR A 169 30.77 -16.23 -40.00
CA TYR A 169 32.24 -16.31 -39.93
C TYR A 169 32.85 -17.59 -40.51
N THR A 170 32.28 -18.14 -41.57
CA THR A 170 32.99 -19.05 -42.48
C THR A 170 32.68 -18.69 -43.92
N GLY A 171 33.41 -17.73 -44.47
CA GLY A 171 33.23 -17.27 -45.85
C GLY A 171 34.12 -16.09 -46.20
N CYS A 172 35.44 -16.30 -46.12
CA CYS A 172 36.50 -15.75 -46.97
C CYS A 172 37.87 -16.17 -46.43
#